data_AF-A0A6L3AA71-F1
#
_entry.id   AF-A0A6L3AA71-F1
#
_cell.length_a   1.000
_cell.length_b   1.000
_cell.length_c   1.000
_cell.angle_alpha   90.00
_cell.angle_beta   90.00
_cell.angle_gamma   90.00
#
_symmetry.space_group_name_H-M   'P 1'
#
loop_
_entity.id
_entity.type
_entity.pdbx_description
1 polymer ?
#
loop_
_entity_poly.entity_id
_entity_poly.type
_entity_poly.pdbx_seq_one_letter_code
_entity_poly.pdbx_strand_id
1 'polypeptide(L)'
;MQPMEEQRPSYDGRLAPARGRWTAARVSALRTSLGLSQAGFARLLGVRQQTVSEWETGRYQPRGASVRLLEMIAEEPARYDAGPLGEDHS
;
A
#
# COMPACT_ATOMS: atom_id res chain seq x y z
N MET A 1 34.14 11.02 1.17
CA MET A 1 33.07 10.78 0.19
C MET A 1 31.82 10.43 0.96
N GLN A 2 30.94 11.43 1.01
CA GLN A 2 29.53 11.53 1.45
C GLN A 2 29.03 10.69 2.66
N PRO A 3 28.75 11.34 3.80
CA PRO A 3 28.01 10.73 4.91
C PRO A 3 26.53 10.54 4.55
N MET A 4 25.96 9.44 5.02
CA MET A 4 24.55 9.09 4.87
C MET A 4 23.71 10.01 5.76
N GLU A 5 23.37 11.19 5.23
CA GLU A 5 22.41 12.11 5.81
C GLU A 5 21.00 11.49 5.72
N GLU A 6 20.71 10.62 6.68
CA GLU A 6 19.38 10.12 7.06
C GLU A 6 18.52 11.33 7.48
N GLN A 7 18.01 12.03 6.46
CA GLN A 7 16.98 13.04 6.59
C GLN A 7 15.68 12.35 6.97
N ARG A 8 15.50 12.13 8.27
CA ARG A 8 14.21 11.77 8.87
C ARG A 8 13.22 12.91 8.55
N PRO A 9 12.15 12.70 7.78
CA PRO A 9 11.12 13.72 7.69
C PRO A 9 10.32 13.73 9.00
N SER A 10 10.36 14.88 9.67
CA SER A 10 9.52 15.22 10.81
C SER A 10 8.05 15.06 10.44
N TYR A 11 7.34 14.15 11.13
CA TYR A 11 5.88 14.06 11.05
C TYR A 11 5.28 15.18 11.89
N ASP A 12 5.14 16.37 11.29
CA ASP A 12 4.29 17.41 11.84
C ASP A 12 2.81 17.04 11.69
N GLY A 13 2.04 17.33 12.74
CA GLY A 13 0.71 16.82 12.98
C GLY A 13 -0.38 17.45 12.12
N ARG A 14 -1.54 16.78 12.14
CA ARG A 14 -2.86 17.26 11.71
C ARG A 14 -2.98 17.62 10.23
N LEU A 15 -3.16 16.62 9.39
CA LEU A 15 -3.89 16.79 8.15
C LEU A 15 -4.91 15.66 8.02
N ALA A 16 -6.18 16.05 7.93
CA ALA A 16 -7.25 15.21 7.40
C ALA A 16 -6.80 14.55 6.08
N PRO A 17 -7.28 13.34 5.72
CA PRO A 17 -6.72 12.58 4.62
C PRO A 17 -6.88 13.35 3.31
N ALA A 18 -5.76 13.92 2.84
CA ALA A 18 -5.68 14.47 1.50
C ALA A 18 -6.04 13.36 0.50
N ARG A 19 -7.14 13.56 -0.23
CA ARG A 19 -7.49 12.71 -1.38
C ARG A 19 -6.30 12.78 -2.33
N GLY A 20 -5.60 11.66 -2.51
CA GLY A 20 -4.44 11.54 -3.41
C GLY A 20 -3.14 11.03 -2.76
N ARG A 21 -3.01 10.99 -1.43
CA ARG A 21 -1.80 10.41 -0.79
C ARG A 21 -2.05 9.01 -0.25
N TRP A 22 -1.39 8.03 -0.87
CA TRP A 22 -1.28 6.66 -0.36
C TRP A 22 -0.21 6.60 0.72
N THR A 23 -0.65 6.67 1.98
CA THR A 23 0.21 6.44 3.14
C THR A 23 0.33 4.95 3.44
N ALA A 24 1.37 4.57 4.19
CA ALA A 24 1.55 3.23 4.74
C ALA A 24 0.28 2.64 5.36
N ALA A 25 -0.35 3.41 6.25
CA ALA A 25 -1.60 3.02 6.90
C ALA A 25 -2.75 2.83 5.90
N ARG A 26 -2.86 3.68 4.87
CA ARG A 26 -3.92 3.59 3.86
C ARG A 26 -3.77 2.37 2.97
N VAL A 27 -2.54 2.05 2.58
CA VAL A 27 -2.22 0.83 1.79
C VAL A 27 -2.58 -0.41 2.61
N SER A 28 -2.16 -0.46 3.88
CA SER A 28 -2.45 -1.58 4.78
C SER A 28 -3.94 -1.75 5.08
N ALA A 29 -4.65 -0.64 5.29
CA ALA A 29 -6.09 -0.65 5.48
C ALA A 29 -6.83 -1.19 4.25
N LEU A 30 -6.46 -0.74 3.04
CA LEU A 30 -7.07 -1.24 1.80
C LEU A 30 -6.80 -2.73 1.63
N ARG A 31 -5.56 -3.19 1.80
CA ARG A 31 -5.24 -4.61 1.71
C ARG A 31 -6.07 -5.44 2.69
N THR A 32 -6.13 -5.00 3.95
CA THR A 32 -6.82 -5.73 5.01
C THR A 32 -8.34 -5.73 4.80
N SER A 33 -8.92 -4.66 4.24
CA SER A 33 -10.34 -4.63 3.92
C SER A 33 -10.73 -5.59 2.79
N LEU A 34 -9.77 -5.99 1.95
CA LEU A 34 -9.95 -7.00 0.91
C LEU A 34 -9.68 -8.43 1.38
N GLY A 35 -9.30 -8.62 2.66
CA GLY A 35 -8.93 -9.93 3.21
C GLY A 35 -7.62 -10.51 2.64
N LEU A 36 -6.79 -9.70 1.97
CA LEU A 36 -5.62 -10.18 1.23
C LEU A 36 -4.33 -10.20 2.07
N SER A 37 -3.48 -11.19 1.84
CA SER A 37 -2.07 -11.16 2.27
C SER A 37 -1.27 -10.12 1.46
N GLN A 38 -0.07 -9.75 1.92
CA GLN A 38 0.81 -8.87 1.14
C GLN A 38 1.13 -9.47 -0.24
N ALA A 39 1.27 -10.80 -0.34
CA ALA A 39 1.50 -11.50 -1.60
C ALA A 39 0.26 -11.44 -2.51
N GLY A 40 -0.94 -11.70 -1.96
CA GLY A 40 -2.20 -11.61 -2.70
C GLY A 40 -2.45 -10.21 -3.24
N PHE A 41 -2.20 -9.20 -2.42
CA PHE A 41 -2.33 -7.80 -2.82
C PHE A 41 -1.28 -7.38 -3.85
N ALA A 42 -0.05 -7.90 -3.75
CA ALA A 42 0.99 -7.67 -4.75
C ALA A 42 0.61 -8.28 -6.12
N ARG A 43 0.05 -9.50 -6.13
CA ARG A 43 -0.47 -10.15 -7.34
C ARG A 43 -1.59 -9.34 -7.97
N LEU A 44 -2.54 -8.84 -7.16
CA LEU A 44 -3.62 -7.97 -7.62
C LEU A 44 -3.11 -6.69 -8.29
N LEU A 45 -2.05 -6.09 -7.72
CA LEU A 45 -1.45 -4.86 -8.23
C LEU A 45 -0.38 -5.08 -9.31
N GLY A 46 -0.01 -6.33 -9.61
CA GLY A 46 1.07 -6.66 -10.56
C GLY A 46 2.47 -6.24 -10.09
N VAL A 47 2.69 -6.12 -8.77
CA VAL A 47 3.98 -5.74 -8.17
C VAL A 47 4.58 -6.89 -7.35
N ARG A 48 5.77 -6.69 -6.76
CA ARG A 48 6.38 -7.66 -5.85
C ARG A 48 5.82 -7.50 -4.43
N GLN A 49 5.76 -8.59 -3.66
CA GLN A 49 5.38 -8.55 -2.23
C GLN A 49 6.24 -7.57 -1.44
N GLN A 50 7.55 -7.54 -1.70
CA GLN A 50 8.48 -6.60 -1.07
C GLN A 50 8.08 -5.13 -1.31
N THR A 51 7.60 -4.80 -2.51
CA THR A 51 7.11 -3.44 -2.82
C THR A 51 5.90 -3.06 -1.97
N VAL A 52 4.97 -3.99 -1.75
CA VAL A 52 3.82 -3.77 -0.85
C VAL A 52 4.31 -3.57 0.58
N SER A 53 5.25 -4.38 1.06
CA SER A 53 5.85 -4.23 2.39
C SER A 53 6.56 -2.87 2.56
N GLU A 54 7.30 -2.40 1.56
CA GLU A 54 7.94 -1.08 1.58
C GLU A 54 6.92 0.06 1.61
N TRP A 55 5.77 -0.10 0.96
CA TRP A 55 4.67 0.85 1.05
C TRP A 55 4.03 0.86 2.44
N GLU A 56 3.70 -0.32 2.97
CA GLU A 56 3.06 -0.47 4.28
C GLU A 56 3.97 -0.10 5.46
N THR A 57 5.29 -0.14 5.27
CA THR A 57 6.27 0.35 6.26
C THR A 57 6.63 1.81 6.06
N GLY A 58 6.17 2.44 4.98
CA GLY A 58 6.46 3.82 4.65
C GLY A 58 7.88 4.09 4.15
N ARG A 59 8.67 3.03 3.90
CA ARG A 59 9.99 3.14 3.26
C ARG A 59 9.89 3.73 1.86
N TYR A 60 8.82 3.38 1.14
CA TYR A 60 8.52 3.94 -0.18
C TYR A 60 7.03 4.28 -0.29
N GLN A 61 6.67 5.17 -1.21
CA GLN A 61 5.27 5.50 -1.49
C GLN A 61 4.93 5.04 -2.92
N PRO A 62 3.74 4.49 -3.18
CA PRO A 62 3.34 4.14 -4.53
C PRO A 62 3.34 5.39 -5.42
N ARG A 63 3.73 5.23 -6.68
CA ARG A 63 3.84 6.31 -7.67
C ARG A 63 3.32 5.84 -9.02
N GLY A 64 2.96 6.79 -9.89
CA GLY A 64 2.55 6.50 -11.27
C GLY A 64 1.36 5.54 -11.35
N ALA A 65 1.49 4.50 -12.16
CA ALA A 65 0.41 3.53 -12.41
C ALA A 65 -0.10 2.83 -11.13
N SER A 66 0.77 2.58 -10.16
CA SER A 66 0.38 1.96 -8.89
C SER A 66 -0.61 2.80 -8.08
N VAL A 67 -0.49 4.14 -8.13
CA VAL A 67 -1.43 5.04 -7.46
C VAL A 67 -2.82 4.90 -8.06
N ARG A 68 -2.91 4.89 -9.39
CA ARG A 68 -4.19 4.77 -10.09
C ARG A 68 -4.84 3.41 -9.85
N LEU A 69 -4.06 2.33 -9.80
CA LEU A 69 -4.55 0.99 -9.46
C LEU A 69 -5.10 0.94 -8.04
N LEU A 70 -4.37 1.49 -7.07
CA LEU A 70 -4.84 1.57 -5.69
C LEU A 70 -6.12 2.40 -5.56
N GLU A 71 -6.24 3.51 -6.31
CA GLU A 71 -7.47 4.30 -6.37
C GLU A 71 -8.65 3.48 -6.90
N MET A 72 -8.50 2.82 -8.06
CA MET A 72 -9.56 2.01 -8.65
C MET A 72 -10.01 0.87 -7.72
N ILE A 73 -9.07 0.23 -7.00
CA ILE A 73 -9.40 -0.83 -6.03
C ILE A 73 -10.12 -0.24 -4.82
N ALA A 74 -9.75 0.96 -4.38
CA ALA A 74 -10.39 1.65 -3.27
C ALA A 74 -11.79 2.21 -3.60
N GLU A 75 -12.05 2.51 -4.88
CA GLU A 75 -13.37 2.93 -5.35
C GLU A 75 -14.37 1.75 -5.28
N GLU A 76 -13.94 0.54 -5.63
CA GLU A 76 -14.79 -0.66 -5.62
C GLU A 76 -14.12 -1.87 -4.95
N PRO A 77 -13.89 -1.85 -3.62
CA PRO A 77 -13.18 -2.92 -2.93
C PRO A 77 -13.95 -4.25 -3.00
N ALA A 78 -15.29 -4.22 -3.00
CA ALA A 78 -16.12 -5.42 -3.09
C ALA A 78 -15.90 -6.24 -4.38
N ARG A 79 -15.43 -5.60 -5.46
CA ARG A 79 -15.07 -6.28 -6.71
C ARG A 79 -13.78 -7.09 -6.59
N TYR A 80 -12.91 -6.67 -5.68
CA TYR A 80 -11.59 -7.26 -5.45
C TYR A 80 -11.50 -7.97 -4.10
N ASP A 81 -12.63 -8.08 -3.40
CA ASP A 81 -12.77 -8.92 -2.22
C ASP A 81 -12.46 -10.35 -2.67
N ALA A 82 -11.25 -10.79 -2.42
CA ALA A 82 -10.98 -12.20 -2.41
C ALA A 82 -11.63 -12.67 -1.12
N GLY A 83 -12.88 -13.15 -1.21
CA GLY A 83 -13.50 -13.93 -0.14
C GLY A 83 -12.55 -15.04 0.35
N PRO A 84 -12.90 -15.82 1.38
CA PRO A 84 -11.98 -16.63 2.20
C PRO A 84 -11.10 -17.72 1.51
N LEU A 85 -11.00 -17.74 0.18
CA LEU A 85 -10.17 -18.58 -0.66
C LEU A 85 -8.84 -17.93 -1.10
N GLY A 86 -8.41 -16.84 -0.45
CA GLY A 86 -7.08 -16.24 -0.62
C GLY A 86 -5.96 -17.03 0.09
N GLU A 87 -6.01 -18.36 0.02
CA GLU A 87 -5.06 -19.27 0.64
C GLU A 87 -3.70 -19.22 -0.09
N ASP A 88 -2.80 -18.38 0.42
CA ASP A 88 -1.36 -18.54 0.25
C ASP A 88 -0.85 -19.09 1.60
N HIS A 89 -1.06 -20.39 1.81
CA HIS A 89 -0.28 -21.15 2.79
C HIS A 89 1.16 -21.20 2.26
N SER A 90 1.97 -20.21 2.63
CA SER A 90 3.43 -20.28 2.47
C SER A 90 4.11 -20.47 3.81
#